data_AF-A0AAD5E0T3-F1
#
_entry.id   AF-A0AAD5E0T3-F1
#
_cell.length_a   1.000
_cell.length_b   1.000
_cell.length_c   1.000
_cell.angle_alpha   90.00
_cell.angle_beta   90.00
_cell.angle_gamma   90.00
#
_symmetry.space_group_name_H-M   'P 1'
#
loop_
_entity.id
_entity.type
_entity.pdbx_description
1 polymer ?
#
loop_
_entity_poly.entity_id
_entity_poly.type
_entity_poly.pdbx_seq_one_letter_code
_entity_poly.pdbx_strand_id
1 'polypeptide(L)'
;MQYVYNTIFTPSPKSGQQSCSRTNPKRPLDRSASDSLSDNRYQLVDEILAATSYYSVLGISRKTSPEDVRRAYIKRSRICHPDKFVPPYDKATEAFQRLSIAYETLSDTSAKLIYDISGPSNRPSFADAATVDGNETLQALLKQLFVEMMDGEFNTMRSFMIGLSRSNPSIQFTEETIVSIEISLRRVRDMILSTKKYFKVVQFELMRLYELQHELRALSYFDLMRRMRVTITMFKVILSLPIMINLVSKGQIAAPVSTGNCNDIRTASAPPSTSSDTESTTDSKDGGILGDRVESALRVAVGFLDVISSNN
;
A
#
# COMPACT_ATOMS: atom_id res chain seq x y z
N MET A 1 -32.03 6.03 -45.54
CA MET A 1 -31.04 4.94 -45.63
C MET A 1 -31.61 3.74 -44.87
N GLN A 2 -32.14 2.67 -45.49
CA GLN A 2 -31.98 2.18 -46.87
C GLN A 2 -30.51 1.80 -47.13
N TYR A 3 -30.13 0.56 -47.50
CA TYR A 3 -30.83 -0.52 -48.24
C TYR A 3 -30.72 -1.89 -47.49
N VAL A 4 -31.61 -2.92 -47.60
CA VAL A 4 -32.27 -3.64 -48.74
C VAL A 4 -31.28 -4.53 -49.52
N TYR A 5 -31.44 -5.84 -49.76
CA TYR A 5 -32.48 -6.91 -49.53
C TYR A 5 -31.73 -8.26 -49.28
N ASN A 6 -32.23 -9.42 -48.79
CA ASN A 6 -33.54 -10.12 -48.69
C ASN A 6 -33.99 -10.98 -49.91
N THR A 7 -34.01 -12.32 -49.74
CA THR A 7 -34.57 -13.40 -50.62
C THR A 7 -34.38 -14.76 -49.88
N ILE A 8 -35.28 -15.75 -49.71
CA ILE A 8 -36.52 -16.29 -50.34
C ILE A 8 -36.31 -17.67 -51.03
N PHE A 9 -36.52 -18.74 -50.24
CA PHE A 9 -37.44 -19.89 -50.45
C PHE A 9 -37.37 -20.84 -51.68
N THR A 10 -37.39 -22.16 -51.39
CA THR A 10 -37.87 -23.33 -52.20
C THR A 10 -37.07 -23.81 -53.44
N PRO A 11 -37.25 -25.08 -53.93
CA PRO A 11 -38.31 -26.07 -53.62
C PRO A 11 -37.88 -27.47 -53.13
N SER A 12 -38.88 -28.28 -52.72
CA SER A 12 -38.77 -29.71 -52.36
C SER A 12 -38.71 -30.64 -53.60
N PRO A 13 -38.42 -31.94 -53.40
CA PRO A 13 -39.53 -32.91 -53.50
C PRO A 13 -39.53 -33.99 -52.39
N LYS A 14 -40.54 -34.88 -52.40
CA LYS A 14 -40.74 -35.98 -51.44
C LYS A 14 -40.39 -37.34 -52.08
N SER A 15 -39.88 -38.30 -51.29
CA SER A 15 -40.27 -39.73 -51.24
C SER A 15 -39.19 -40.58 -50.54
N GLY A 16 -39.54 -41.80 -50.12
CA GLY A 16 -38.62 -42.75 -49.49
C GLY A 16 -39.07 -43.21 -48.10
N GLN A 17 -39.71 -44.38 -48.03
CA GLN A 17 -39.97 -45.09 -46.78
C GLN A 17 -38.76 -45.96 -46.43
N GLN A 18 -38.40 -46.07 -45.15
CA GLN A 18 -38.25 -47.38 -44.47
C GLN A 18 -37.89 -47.23 -42.98
N SER A 19 -38.39 -48.17 -42.19
CA SER A 19 -38.10 -48.31 -40.76
C SER A 19 -36.89 -49.23 -40.54
N CYS A 20 -35.95 -48.81 -39.70
CA CYS A 20 -34.90 -49.66 -39.14
C CYS A 20 -34.52 -49.16 -37.75
N SER A 21 -34.95 -49.87 -36.71
CA SER A 21 -34.54 -49.61 -35.32
C SER A 21 -33.08 -50.04 -35.12
N ARG A 22 -32.17 -49.09 -34.93
CA ARG A 22 -30.77 -49.37 -34.58
C ARG A 22 -30.45 -48.86 -33.17
N THR A 23 -30.75 -49.68 -32.19
CA THR A 23 -30.39 -49.46 -30.78
C THR A 23 -28.87 -49.46 -30.63
N ASN A 24 -28.27 -48.27 -30.58
CA ASN A 24 -26.86 -48.12 -30.22
C ASN A 24 -26.74 -48.34 -28.69
N PRO A 25 -26.03 -49.38 -28.21
CA PRO A 25 -25.97 -49.66 -26.78
C PRO A 25 -25.28 -48.52 -26.04
N LYS A 26 -25.86 -48.11 -24.90
CA LYS A 26 -25.26 -47.09 -24.02
C LYS A 26 -23.91 -47.63 -23.52
N ARG A 27 -22.80 -47.08 -24.01
CA ARG A 27 -21.49 -47.25 -23.36
C ARG A 27 -21.66 -46.84 -21.89
N PRO A 28 -21.23 -47.66 -20.90
CA PRO A 28 -21.28 -47.26 -19.51
C PRO A 28 -20.54 -45.94 -19.31
N LEU A 29 -21.24 -44.94 -18.77
CA LEU A 29 -20.61 -43.72 -18.27
C LEU A 29 -19.88 -44.09 -16.99
N ASP A 30 -18.55 -43.99 -17.02
CA ASP A 30 -17.71 -44.17 -15.85
C ASP A 30 -17.97 -43.02 -14.84
N ARG A 31 -18.83 -43.29 -13.86
CA ARG A 31 -19.17 -42.34 -12.78
C ARG A 31 -18.03 -42.13 -11.78
N SER A 32 -17.05 -43.03 -11.73
CA SER A 32 -16.01 -43.00 -10.69
C SER A 32 -15.12 -41.76 -10.76
N ALA A 33 -14.86 -41.25 -11.97
CA ALA A 33 -14.05 -40.06 -12.22
C ALA A 33 -14.75 -38.74 -11.79
N SER A 34 -16.08 -38.70 -11.76
CA SER A 34 -16.83 -37.49 -11.32
C SER A 34 -17.05 -37.44 -9.81
N ASP A 35 -17.31 -38.58 -9.17
CA ASP A 35 -17.55 -38.63 -7.71
C ASP A 35 -16.23 -38.38 -6.94
N SER A 36 -15.13 -38.98 -7.38
CA SER A 36 -13.79 -38.75 -6.79
C SER A 36 -13.33 -37.28 -6.89
N LEU A 37 -13.71 -36.55 -7.95
CA LEU A 37 -13.50 -35.10 -8.06
C LEU A 37 -14.47 -34.25 -7.22
N SER A 38 -15.49 -34.84 -6.60
CA SER A 38 -16.33 -34.18 -5.60
C SER A 38 -15.74 -34.34 -4.21
N ASP A 39 -15.38 -35.55 -3.81
CA ASP A 39 -14.81 -35.86 -2.49
C ASP A 39 -13.55 -35.04 -2.19
N ASN A 40 -12.64 -34.95 -3.16
CA ASN A 40 -11.42 -34.13 -3.07
C ASN A 40 -11.69 -32.64 -2.82
N ARG A 41 -12.87 -32.11 -3.16
CA ARG A 41 -13.24 -30.71 -2.94
C ARG A 41 -13.76 -30.46 -1.53
N TYR A 42 -14.57 -31.38 -0.99
CA TYR A 42 -15.03 -31.32 0.40
C TYR A 42 -13.86 -31.50 1.38
N GLN A 43 -12.98 -32.47 1.12
CA GLN A 43 -11.76 -32.70 1.92
C GLN A 43 -10.86 -31.46 1.99
N LEU A 44 -10.69 -30.73 0.89
CA LEU A 44 -9.84 -29.52 0.84
C LEU A 44 -10.50 -28.32 1.56
N VAL A 45 -11.83 -28.25 1.63
CA VAL A 45 -12.56 -27.27 2.46
C VAL A 45 -12.32 -27.56 3.94
N ASP A 46 -12.44 -28.81 4.38
CA ASP A 46 -12.17 -29.19 5.78
C ASP A 46 -10.67 -29.03 6.14
N GLU A 47 -9.74 -29.29 5.22
CA GLU A 47 -8.30 -29.02 5.37
C GLU A 47 -8.03 -27.53 5.67
N ILE A 48 -8.67 -26.62 4.92
CA ILE A 48 -8.51 -25.17 5.10
C ILE A 48 -9.04 -24.70 6.46
N LEU A 49 -10.16 -25.27 6.93
CA LEU A 49 -10.74 -24.90 8.22
C LEU A 49 -9.92 -25.45 9.41
N ALA A 50 -9.41 -26.69 9.30
CA ALA A 50 -8.52 -27.28 10.29
C ALA A 50 -7.12 -26.61 10.34
N ALA A 51 -6.70 -25.92 9.28
CA ALA A 51 -5.40 -25.27 9.20
C ALA A 51 -5.28 -24.06 10.16
N THR A 52 -4.32 -24.14 11.08
CA THR A 52 -3.99 -23.10 12.07
C THR A 52 -3.05 -22.01 11.54
N SER A 53 -2.35 -22.23 10.42
CA SER A 53 -1.44 -21.25 9.81
C SER A 53 -1.81 -20.91 8.38
N TYR A 54 -1.64 -19.64 7.98
CA TYR A 54 -1.91 -19.15 6.63
C TYR A 54 -1.10 -19.89 5.55
N TYR A 55 0.12 -20.31 5.88
CA TYR A 55 0.94 -21.15 4.99
C TYR A 55 0.27 -22.50 4.71
N SER A 56 -0.33 -23.12 5.72
CA SER A 56 -1.11 -24.35 5.59
C SER A 56 -2.44 -24.13 4.86
N VAL A 57 -3.15 -23.03 5.16
CA VAL A 57 -4.39 -22.63 4.46
C VAL A 57 -4.16 -22.48 2.95
N LEU A 58 -3.02 -21.94 2.52
CA LEU A 58 -2.64 -21.81 1.11
C LEU A 58 -1.94 -23.05 0.54
N GLY A 59 -1.50 -24.00 1.38
CA GLY A 59 -0.76 -25.20 0.95
C GLY A 59 0.67 -24.89 0.47
N ILE A 60 1.36 -23.94 1.10
CA ILE A 60 2.69 -23.43 0.72
C ILE A 60 3.69 -23.49 1.88
N SER A 61 4.99 -23.32 1.56
CA SER A 61 6.05 -23.21 2.56
C SER A 61 6.26 -21.75 3.00
N ARG A 62 6.97 -21.54 4.12
CA ARG A 62 7.33 -20.18 4.57
C ARG A 62 8.36 -19.51 3.64
N LYS A 63 9.21 -20.32 3.00
CA LYS A 63 10.27 -19.91 2.04
C LYS A 63 9.73 -19.75 0.60
N THR A 64 8.46 -19.41 0.43
CA THR A 64 7.77 -19.33 -0.86
C THR A 64 7.69 -17.88 -1.38
N SER A 65 7.81 -17.70 -2.70
CA SER A 65 7.77 -16.41 -3.40
C SER A 65 6.36 -15.77 -3.39
N PRO A 66 6.21 -14.43 -3.40
CA PRO A 66 4.90 -13.79 -3.55
C PRO A 66 4.15 -14.21 -4.84
N GLU A 67 4.86 -14.54 -5.92
CA GLU A 67 4.22 -15.12 -7.11
C GLU A 67 3.56 -16.48 -6.82
N ASP A 68 4.23 -17.32 -6.03
CA ASP A 68 3.71 -18.64 -5.65
C ASP A 68 2.57 -18.55 -4.64
N VAL A 69 2.59 -17.57 -3.73
CA VAL A 69 1.45 -17.23 -2.85
C VAL A 69 0.22 -16.95 -3.72
N ARG A 70 0.37 -16.14 -4.78
CA ARG A 70 -0.70 -15.84 -5.75
C ARG A 70 -1.10 -17.05 -6.59
N ARG A 71 -0.16 -17.87 -7.07
CA ARG A 71 -0.45 -19.12 -7.80
C ARG A 71 -1.24 -20.11 -6.93
N ALA A 72 -0.86 -20.27 -5.66
CA ALA A 72 -1.52 -21.16 -4.71
C ALA A 72 -2.94 -20.69 -4.35
N TYR A 73 -3.11 -19.38 -4.10
CA TYR A 73 -4.42 -18.76 -3.88
C TYR A 73 -5.36 -19.02 -5.06
N ILE A 74 -4.97 -18.66 -6.29
CA ILE A 74 -5.80 -18.88 -7.49
C ILE A 74 -6.18 -20.37 -7.65
N LYS A 75 -5.25 -21.28 -7.37
CA LYS A 75 -5.49 -22.73 -7.44
C LYS A 75 -6.53 -23.20 -6.41
N ARG A 76 -6.36 -22.86 -5.12
CA ARG A 76 -7.30 -23.28 -4.06
C ARG A 76 -8.65 -22.56 -4.17
N SER A 77 -8.68 -21.27 -4.49
CA SER A 77 -9.91 -20.50 -4.63
C SER A 77 -10.79 -21.00 -5.78
N ARG A 78 -10.21 -21.48 -6.89
CA ARG A 78 -10.98 -22.11 -7.99
C ARG A 78 -11.61 -23.46 -7.61
N ILE A 79 -11.13 -24.09 -6.52
CA ILE A 79 -11.60 -25.38 -6.00
C ILE A 79 -12.67 -25.17 -4.92
N CYS A 80 -12.45 -24.22 -4.01
CA CYS A 80 -13.33 -23.92 -2.86
C CYS A 80 -14.43 -22.88 -3.14
N HIS A 81 -14.58 -22.39 -4.37
CA HIS A 81 -15.59 -21.36 -4.68
C HIS A 81 -17.03 -21.89 -4.45
N PRO A 82 -17.89 -21.19 -3.68
CA PRO A 82 -19.18 -21.73 -3.21
C PRO A 82 -20.14 -22.13 -4.35
N ASP A 83 -20.16 -21.38 -5.45
CA ASP A 83 -20.88 -21.68 -6.71
C ASP A 83 -20.67 -23.12 -7.25
N LYS A 84 -19.58 -23.79 -6.88
CA LYS A 84 -19.23 -25.13 -7.37
C LYS A 84 -19.78 -26.27 -6.53
N PHE A 85 -20.42 -25.98 -5.39
CA PHE A 85 -20.98 -26.98 -4.49
C PHE A 85 -22.50 -27.06 -4.67
N VAL A 86 -22.95 -28.24 -5.11
CA VAL A 86 -24.36 -28.60 -5.23
C VAL A 86 -24.52 -29.97 -4.57
N PRO A 87 -25.24 -30.10 -3.43
CA PRO A 87 -25.93 -29.02 -2.69
C PRO A 87 -24.98 -27.95 -2.13
N PRO A 88 -25.49 -26.76 -1.78
CA PRO A 88 -24.71 -25.70 -1.12
C PRO A 88 -24.04 -26.21 0.15
N TYR A 89 -22.85 -25.69 0.45
CA TYR A 89 -22.04 -26.12 1.59
C TYR A 89 -21.48 -24.90 2.34
N ASP A 90 -22.07 -24.57 3.48
CA ASP A 90 -21.79 -23.31 4.19
C ASP A 90 -20.30 -23.16 4.59
N LYS A 91 -19.66 -24.28 4.96
CA LYS A 91 -18.21 -24.35 5.22
C LYS A 91 -17.35 -23.90 4.05
N ALA A 92 -17.81 -24.04 2.80
CA ALA A 92 -17.04 -23.58 1.64
C ALA A 92 -16.91 -22.05 1.63
N THR A 93 -17.94 -21.32 2.10
CA THR A 93 -17.91 -19.87 2.27
C THR A 93 -16.91 -19.45 3.34
N GLU A 94 -16.92 -20.13 4.49
CA GLU A 94 -15.96 -19.88 5.58
C GLU A 94 -14.51 -20.18 5.14
N ALA A 95 -14.29 -21.33 4.49
CA ALA A 95 -12.98 -21.70 3.97
C ALA A 95 -12.47 -20.71 2.89
N PHE A 96 -13.36 -20.23 2.02
CA PHE A 96 -13.03 -19.23 1.01
C PHE A 96 -12.63 -17.88 1.65
N GLN A 97 -13.33 -17.44 2.70
CA GLN A 97 -12.94 -16.25 3.47
C GLN A 97 -11.57 -16.46 4.15
N ARG A 98 -11.38 -17.59 4.85
CA ARG A 98 -10.13 -17.96 5.53
C ARG A 98 -8.94 -17.99 4.57
N LEU A 99 -9.14 -18.52 3.36
CA LEU A 99 -8.18 -18.54 2.25
C LEU A 99 -7.87 -17.15 1.68
N SER A 100 -8.88 -16.28 1.58
CA SER A 100 -8.73 -14.90 1.08
C SER A 100 -7.84 -14.07 2.00
N ILE A 101 -8.06 -14.11 3.32
CA ILE A 101 -7.26 -13.30 4.26
C ILE A 101 -5.86 -13.91 4.49
N ALA A 102 -5.71 -15.23 4.31
CA ALA A 102 -4.40 -15.87 4.26
C ALA A 102 -3.57 -15.39 3.04
N TYR A 103 -4.21 -15.16 1.89
CA TYR A 103 -3.56 -14.55 0.72
C TYR A 103 -3.21 -13.09 0.98
N GLU A 104 -4.15 -12.28 1.47
CA GLU A 104 -3.96 -10.88 1.82
C GLU A 104 -2.73 -10.69 2.73
N THR A 105 -2.70 -11.38 3.87
CA THR A 105 -1.63 -11.25 4.87
C THR A 105 -0.26 -11.74 4.37
N LEU A 106 -0.21 -12.71 3.45
CA LEU A 106 1.05 -13.26 2.93
C LEU A 106 1.50 -12.68 1.58
N SER A 107 0.64 -11.92 0.90
CA SER A 107 0.97 -11.24 -0.36
C SER A 107 1.79 -9.97 -0.12
N ASP A 108 1.52 -9.26 0.96
CA ASP A 108 2.26 -8.05 1.32
C ASP A 108 3.46 -8.35 2.23
N THR A 109 4.62 -7.76 1.92
CA THR A 109 5.88 -8.11 2.60
C THR A 109 5.92 -7.60 4.05
N SER A 110 5.29 -6.45 4.31
CA SER A 110 5.10 -5.89 5.66
C SER A 110 4.17 -6.77 6.51
N ALA A 111 3.00 -7.12 5.98
CA ALA A 111 2.01 -7.96 6.64
C ALA A 111 2.56 -9.37 6.94
N LYS A 112 3.28 -9.96 5.99
CA LYS A 112 3.97 -11.25 6.16
C LYS A 112 4.98 -11.21 7.32
N LEU A 113 5.82 -10.17 7.39
CA LEU A 113 6.78 -10.02 8.49
C LEU A 113 6.10 -9.88 9.85
N ILE A 114 5.00 -9.13 9.92
CA ILE A 114 4.20 -9.00 11.15
C ILE A 114 3.61 -10.35 11.57
N TYR A 115 3.10 -11.14 10.62
CA TYR A 115 2.59 -12.49 10.88
C TYR A 115 3.68 -13.48 11.32
N ASP A 116 4.83 -13.49 10.63
CA ASP A 116 5.97 -14.36 10.96
C ASP A 116 6.58 -14.05 12.35
N ILE A 117 6.53 -12.77 12.78
CA ILE A 117 6.93 -12.34 14.14
C ILE A 117 5.86 -12.68 15.17
N SER A 118 4.57 -12.44 14.85
CA SER A 118 3.49 -12.51 15.83
C SER A 118 2.84 -13.88 16.01
N GLY A 119 3.17 -14.85 15.14
CA GLY A 119 2.72 -16.23 15.23
C GLY A 119 1.26 -16.47 14.79
N PRO A 120 0.87 -17.75 14.61
CA PRO A 120 -0.44 -18.13 14.10
C PRO A 120 -1.61 -17.80 15.05
N SER A 121 -1.34 -17.57 16.34
CA SER A 121 -2.35 -17.31 17.37
C SER A 121 -2.80 -15.85 17.45
N ASN A 122 -2.04 -14.88 16.93
CA ASN A 122 -2.44 -13.47 17.01
C ASN A 122 -3.26 -13.03 15.79
N ARG A 123 -4.41 -13.67 15.60
CA ARG A 123 -5.48 -13.16 14.73
C ARG A 123 -6.73 -12.97 15.56
N PRO A 124 -7.35 -11.77 15.61
CA PRO A 124 -8.64 -11.59 16.25
C PRO A 124 -9.76 -12.23 15.41
N SER A 125 -9.93 -13.54 15.56
CA SER A 125 -11.19 -14.21 15.25
C SER A 125 -12.24 -13.70 16.23
N PHE A 126 -13.31 -13.07 15.73
CA PHE A 126 -14.46 -12.63 16.54
C PHE A 126 -15.14 -13.77 17.34
N ALA A 127 -14.80 -15.03 17.07
CA ALA A 127 -15.32 -16.22 17.76
C ALA A 127 -14.50 -16.66 18.99
N ASP A 128 -13.20 -16.33 19.10
CA ASP A 128 -12.32 -16.83 20.17
C ASP A 128 -12.29 -15.93 21.43
N ALA A 129 -13.17 -14.92 21.49
CA ALA A 129 -13.23 -13.88 22.53
C ALA A 129 -13.64 -14.36 23.94
N ALA A 130 -13.60 -15.66 24.22
CA ALA A 130 -14.05 -16.28 25.47
C ALA A 130 -12.92 -16.65 26.45
N THR A 131 -11.63 -16.53 26.06
CA THR A 131 -10.50 -17.07 26.86
C THR A 131 -9.26 -16.15 26.99
N VAL A 132 -9.28 -14.95 26.41
CA VAL A 132 -8.16 -13.99 26.43
C VAL A 132 -8.54 -12.78 27.27
N ASP A 133 -7.56 -12.13 27.93
CA ASP A 133 -7.80 -10.98 28.80
C ASP A 133 -8.51 -9.83 28.06
N GLY A 134 -9.42 -9.15 28.77
CA GLY A 134 -10.25 -8.07 28.23
C GLY A 134 -9.42 -6.87 27.76
N ASN A 135 -8.25 -6.65 28.37
CA ASN A 135 -7.34 -5.59 27.94
C ASN A 135 -6.58 -5.96 26.66
N GLU A 136 -6.13 -7.21 26.50
CA GLU A 136 -5.41 -7.64 25.30
C GLU A 136 -6.31 -7.65 24.06
N THR A 137 -7.56 -8.11 24.21
CA THR A 137 -8.56 -8.08 23.14
C THR A 137 -8.94 -6.65 22.74
N LEU A 138 -9.14 -5.75 23.70
CA LEU A 138 -9.36 -4.32 23.44
C LEU A 138 -8.13 -3.68 22.76
N GLN A 139 -6.92 -3.99 23.23
CA GLN A 139 -5.67 -3.46 22.66
C GLN A 139 -5.46 -3.94 21.22
N ALA A 140 -5.80 -5.19 20.90
CA ALA A 140 -5.76 -5.72 19.54
C ALA A 140 -6.74 -4.99 18.60
N LEU A 141 -8.00 -4.78 19.04
CA LEU A 141 -9.02 -4.05 18.28
C LEU A 141 -8.65 -2.57 18.09
N LEU A 142 -8.14 -1.91 19.13
CA LEU A 142 -7.72 -0.51 19.08
C LEU A 142 -6.48 -0.32 18.19
N LYS A 143 -5.55 -1.29 18.20
CA LYS A 143 -4.42 -1.34 17.27
C LYS A 143 -4.87 -1.49 15.81
N GLN A 144 -5.82 -2.38 15.54
CA GLN A 144 -6.38 -2.57 14.20
C GLN A 144 -7.04 -1.28 13.69
N LEU A 145 -7.91 -0.66 14.50
CA LEU A 145 -8.57 0.60 14.18
C LEU A 145 -7.58 1.76 13.98
N PHE A 146 -6.46 1.79 14.71
CA PHE A 146 -5.39 2.77 14.49
C PHE A 146 -4.64 2.56 13.15
N VAL A 147 -4.42 1.33 12.71
CA VAL A 147 -3.78 1.03 11.41
C VAL A 147 -4.68 1.49 10.27
N GLU A 148 -5.95 1.06 10.25
CA GLU A 148 -6.91 1.45 9.22
C GLU A 148 -7.10 2.99 9.15
N MET A 149 -7.21 3.66 10.31
CA MET A 149 -7.24 5.12 10.41
C MET A 149 -6.00 5.79 9.79
N MET A 150 -4.81 5.20 9.98
CA MET A 150 -3.56 5.73 9.44
C MET A 150 -3.43 5.54 7.93
N ASP A 151 -3.91 4.43 7.38
CA ASP A 151 -3.95 4.17 5.94
C ASP A 151 -5.09 4.97 5.25
N GLY A 152 -6.15 5.29 6.00
CA GLY A 152 -7.21 6.22 5.58
C GLY A 152 -8.60 5.61 5.42
N GLU A 153 -8.77 4.37 5.86
CA GLU A 153 -10.05 3.67 5.91
C GLU A 153 -10.73 3.88 7.27
N PHE A 154 -11.98 4.34 7.22
CA PHE A 154 -12.78 4.64 8.41
C PHE A 154 -14.01 3.74 8.52
N ASN A 155 -14.09 2.69 7.68
CA ASN A 155 -15.23 1.78 7.56
C ASN A 155 -15.49 1.02 8.87
N THR A 156 -14.45 0.35 9.40
CA THR A 156 -14.53 -0.37 10.69
C THR A 156 -14.82 0.60 11.83
N MET A 157 -14.19 1.77 11.86
CA MET A 157 -14.45 2.79 12.88
C MET A 157 -15.89 3.31 12.84
N ARG A 158 -16.48 3.52 11.65
CA ARG A 158 -17.89 3.87 11.52
C ARG A 158 -18.80 2.75 12.04
N SER A 159 -18.51 1.49 11.68
CA SER A 159 -19.26 0.33 12.18
C SER A 159 -19.16 0.19 13.71
N PHE A 160 -18.01 0.50 14.28
CA PHE A 160 -17.74 0.48 15.73
C PHE A 160 -18.50 1.59 16.46
N MET A 161 -18.51 2.83 15.95
CA MET A 161 -19.31 3.92 16.55
C MET A 161 -20.81 3.66 16.44
N ILE A 162 -21.30 3.08 15.34
CA ILE A 162 -22.69 2.65 15.20
C ILE A 162 -23.01 1.51 16.19
N GLY A 163 -22.08 0.56 16.40
CA GLY A 163 -22.19 -0.48 17.41
C GLY A 163 -22.25 0.08 18.84
N LEU A 164 -21.37 1.02 19.18
CA LEU A 164 -21.37 1.73 20.46
C LEU A 164 -22.69 2.48 20.70
N SER A 165 -23.20 3.19 19.70
CA SER A 165 -24.49 3.90 19.78
C SER A 165 -25.66 2.96 20.06
N ARG A 166 -25.66 1.76 19.46
CA ARG A 166 -26.66 0.71 19.75
C ARG A 166 -26.53 0.12 21.16
N SER A 167 -25.30 -0.03 21.66
CA SER A 167 -25.05 -0.56 23.01
C SER A 167 -25.35 0.44 24.14
N ASN A 168 -25.22 1.74 23.85
CA ASN A 168 -25.39 2.82 24.82
C ASN A 168 -26.34 3.91 24.24
N PRO A 169 -27.67 3.70 24.25
CA PRO A 169 -28.65 4.63 23.67
C PRO A 169 -28.72 6.01 24.34
N SER A 170 -28.03 6.20 25.48
CA SER A 170 -27.77 7.51 26.10
C SER A 170 -26.72 8.33 25.34
N ILE A 171 -25.82 7.69 24.58
CA ILE A 171 -24.78 8.34 23.77
C ILE A 171 -25.25 8.36 22.31
N GLN A 172 -26.01 9.39 21.96
CA GLN A 172 -26.55 9.59 20.62
C GLN A 172 -25.46 10.04 19.64
N PHE A 173 -24.70 9.08 19.11
CA PHE A 173 -23.83 9.29 17.95
C PHE A 173 -24.67 9.44 16.67
N THR A 174 -25.30 10.61 16.50
CA THR A 174 -25.95 11.01 15.25
C THR A 174 -24.95 10.97 14.10
N GLU A 175 -25.37 10.62 12.89
CA GLU A 175 -24.50 10.55 11.69
C GLU A 175 -23.65 11.81 11.47
N GLU A 176 -24.16 13.00 11.82
CA GLU A 176 -23.42 14.27 11.80
C GLU A 176 -22.20 14.26 12.74
N THR A 177 -22.33 13.68 13.94
CA THR A 177 -21.22 13.54 14.90
C THR A 177 -20.20 12.51 14.41
N ILE A 178 -20.65 11.42 13.80
CA ILE A 178 -19.81 10.39 13.17
C ILE A 178 -18.95 11.01 12.05
N VAL A 179 -19.55 11.82 11.18
CA VAL A 179 -18.84 12.54 10.11
C VAL A 179 -17.88 13.60 10.67
N SER A 180 -18.27 14.33 11.71
CA SER A 180 -17.39 15.30 12.39
C SER A 180 -16.15 14.65 13.02
N ILE A 181 -16.33 13.47 13.65
CA ILE A 181 -15.24 12.65 14.18
C ILE A 181 -14.34 12.16 13.05
N GLU A 182 -14.91 11.66 11.94
CA GLU A 182 -14.16 11.20 10.76
C GLU A 182 -13.28 12.32 10.18
N ILE A 183 -13.84 13.52 9.96
CA ILE A 183 -13.10 14.70 9.48
C ILE A 183 -11.99 15.09 10.47
N SER A 184 -12.25 15.03 11.77
CA SER A 184 -11.27 15.36 12.80
C SER A 184 -10.10 14.37 12.83
N LEU A 185 -10.37 13.08 12.65
CA LEU A 185 -9.34 12.04 12.61
C LEU A 185 -8.55 12.06 11.30
N ARG A 186 -9.18 12.38 10.16
CA ARG A 186 -8.47 12.65 8.89
C ARG A 186 -7.47 13.79 9.06
N ARG A 187 -7.84 14.90 9.72
CA ARG A 187 -6.90 16.00 10.07
C ARG A 187 -5.74 15.53 10.96
N VAL A 188 -6.00 14.69 11.96
CA VAL A 188 -4.95 14.14 12.85
C VAL A 188 -4.00 13.23 12.08
N ARG A 189 -4.52 12.34 11.22
CA ARG A 189 -3.72 11.50 10.30
C ARG A 189 -2.84 12.36 9.41
N ASP A 190 -3.41 13.39 8.78
CA ASP A 190 -2.69 14.25 7.83
C ASP A 190 -1.60 15.09 8.53
N MET A 191 -1.83 15.48 9.79
CA MET A 191 -0.81 16.07 10.66
C MET A 191 0.31 15.07 10.99
N ILE A 192 0.00 13.83 11.38
CA ILE A 192 0.99 12.78 11.68
C ILE A 192 1.85 12.46 10.44
N LEU A 193 1.22 12.32 9.26
CA LEU A 193 1.89 12.09 7.99
C LEU A 193 2.78 13.29 7.59
N SER A 194 2.38 14.52 7.92
CA SER A 194 3.19 15.72 7.69
C SER A 194 4.39 15.79 8.65
N THR A 195 4.19 15.49 9.94
CA THR A 195 5.28 15.35 10.93
C THR A 195 6.29 14.29 10.50
N LYS A 196 5.85 13.16 9.94
CA LYS A 196 6.72 12.12 9.37
C LYS A 196 7.56 12.63 8.18
N LYS A 197 7.06 13.58 7.37
CA LYS A 197 7.83 14.25 6.31
C LYS A 197 8.89 15.18 6.91
N TYR A 198 8.52 16.06 7.85
CA TYR A 198 9.46 16.98 8.49
C TYR A 198 10.58 16.22 9.24
N PHE A 199 10.23 15.15 9.95
CA PHE A 199 11.20 14.31 10.64
C PHE A 199 12.26 13.74 9.68
N LYS A 200 11.87 13.27 8.48
CA LYS A 200 12.84 12.82 7.46
C LYS A 200 13.74 13.94 6.94
N VAL A 201 13.21 15.15 6.71
CA VAL A 201 14.00 16.32 6.29
C VAL A 201 15.04 16.68 7.37
N VAL A 202 14.61 16.76 8.63
CA VAL A 202 15.48 17.06 9.77
C VAL A 202 16.54 15.96 9.97
N GLN A 203 16.15 14.68 9.89
CA GLN A 203 17.07 13.55 10.02
C GLN A 203 18.16 13.57 8.93
N PHE A 204 17.79 13.92 7.69
CA PHE A 204 18.73 13.99 6.57
C PHE A 204 19.75 15.13 6.73
N GLU A 205 19.29 16.36 6.98
CA GLU A 205 20.22 17.50 7.16
C GLU A 205 21.02 17.37 8.46
N LEU A 206 20.52 16.68 9.50
CA LEU A 206 21.27 16.37 10.72
C LEU A 206 22.38 15.32 10.48
N MET A 207 22.13 14.31 9.65
CA MET A 207 23.16 13.35 9.21
C MET A 207 24.27 14.06 8.42
N ARG A 208 23.90 14.92 7.47
CA ARG A 208 24.82 15.77 6.71
C ARG A 208 25.62 16.74 7.60
N LEU A 209 24.99 17.29 8.64
CA LEU A 209 25.66 18.15 9.62
C LEU A 209 26.71 17.36 10.42
N TYR A 210 26.41 16.12 10.79
CA TYR A 210 27.34 15.21 11.46
C TYR A 210 28.53 14.85 10.57
N GLU A 211 28.31 14.59 9.28
CA GLU A 211 29.36 14.34 8.29
C GLU A 211 30.32 15.54 8.16
N LEU A 212 29.79 16.75 7.96
CA LEU A 212 30.59 17.98 7.90
C LEU A 212 31.36 18.24 9.21
N GLN A 213 30.77 17.94 10.37
CA GLN A 213 31.45 18.02 11.66
C GLN A 213 32.55 16.95 11.82
N HIS A 214 32.38 15.78 11.19
CA HIS A 214 33.40 14.73 11.15
C HIS A 214 34.58 15.15 10.26
N GLU A 215 34.33 15.67 9.06
CA GLU A 215 35.36 16.23 8.17
C GLU A 215 36.17 17.34 8.87
N LEU A 216 35.49 18.29 9.53
CA LEU A 216 36.13 19.39 10.26
C LEU A 216 37.03 18.91 11.42
N ARG A 217 36.74 17.73 11.98
CA ARG A 217 37.54 17.07 13.02
C ARG A 217 38.72 16.28 12.43
N ALA A 218 38.56 15.70 11.24
CA ALA A 218 39.59 14.93 10.54
C ALA A 218 40.66 15.82 9.86
N LEU A 219 40.30 17.04 9.45
CA LEU A 219 41.21 18.00 8.84
C LEU A 219 42.34 18.45 9.80
N SER A 220 43.56 18.58 9.29
CA SER A 220 44.69 19.16 10.03
C SER A 220 44.36 20.59 10.52
N TYR A 221 44.93 21.01 11.67
CA TYR A 221 44.72 22.35 12.22
C TYR A 221 45.12 23.47 11.24
N PHE A 222 46.21 23.26 10.50
CA PHE A 222 46.79 24.22 9.56
C PHE A 222 46.04 24.32 8.22
N ASP A 223 45.07 23.44 7.96
CA ASP A 223 44.35 23.34 6.68
C ASP A 223 43.21 24.38 6.59
N LEU A 224 43.56 25.66 6.81
CA LEU A 224 42.63 26.76 7.09
C LEU A 224 41.57 26.96 6.00
N MET A 225 41.95 26.87 4.72
CA MET A 225 41.01 27.05 3.60
C MET A 225 39.93 25.97 3.57
N ARG A 226 40.29 24.70 3.84
CA ARG A 226 39.32 23.60 3.94
C ARG A 226 38.45 23.74 5.18
N ARG A 227 39.03 24.10 6.33
CA ARG A 227 38.30 24.36 7.57
C ARG A 227 37.26 25.48 7.41
N MET A 228 37.63 26.59 6.76
CA MET A 228 36.72 27.69 6.45
C MET A 228 35.60 27.24 5.50
N ARG A 229 35.91 26.50 4.43
CA ARG A 229 34.89 25.98 3.50
C ARG A 229 33.88 25.06 4.21
N VAL A 230 34.35 24.07 4.96
CA VAL A 230 33.48 23.14 5.71
C VAL A 230 32.64 23.90 6.74
N THR A 231 33.20 24.89 7.43
CA THR A 231 32.47 25.72 8.40
C THR A 231 31.34 26.53 7.74
N ILE A 232 31.59 27.12 6.56
CA ILE A 232 30.58 27.88 5.80
C ILE A 232 29.50 26.95 5.24
N THR A 233 29.86 25.76 4.76
CA THR A 233 28.89 24.73 4.33
C THR A 233 28.03 24.24 5.50
N MET A 234 28.63 24.01 6.68
CA MET A 234 27.92 23.65 7.91
C MET A 234 26.93 24.74 8.32
N PHE A 235 27.33 26.01 8.26
CA PHE A 235 26.45 27.15 8.52
C PHE A 235 25.32 27.27 7.48
N LYS A 236 25.59 26.97 6.20
CA LYS A 236 24.53 26.90 5.18
C LYS A 236 23.49 25.83 5.52
N VAL A 237 23.90 24.62 5.90
CA VAL A 237 22.97 23.53 6.30
C VAL A 237 22.08 23.96 7.48
N ILE A 238 22.67 24.58 8.50
CA ILE A 238 21.95 25.10 9.68
C ILE A 238 20.90 26.15 9.27
N LEU A 239 21.24 27.10 8.40
CA LEU A 239 20.30 28.13 7.94
C LEU A 239 19.26 27.62 6.92
N SER A 240 19.58 26.60 6.11
CA SER A 240 18.63 26.03 5.17
C SER A 240 17.57 25.15 5.83
N LEU A 241 17.86 24.51 6.97
CA LEU A 241 16.94 23.58 7.63
C LEU A 241 15.59 24.22 8.00
N PRO A 242 15.50 25.41 8.64
CA PRO A 242 14.22 26.07 8.90
C PRO A 242 13.46 26.45 7.62
N ILE A 243 14.18 26.85 6.56
CA ILE A 243 13.61 27.23 5.27
C ILE A 243 13.00 26.00 4.57
N MET A 244 13.74 24.88 4.55
CA MET A 244 13.29 23.60 3.99
C MET A 244 12.03 23.08 4.69
N ILE A 245 11.93 23.20 6.02
CA ILE A 245 10.71 22.85 6.76
C ILE A 245 9.54 23.73 6.32
N ASN A 246 9.74 25.05 6.15
CA ASN A 246 8.68 25.95 5.69
C ASN A 246 8.21 25.64 4.26
N LEU A 247 9.14 25.34 3.34
CA LEU A 247 8.84 25.00 1.94
C LEU A 247 8.11 23.65 1.80
N VAL A 248 8.52 22.64 2.58
CA VAL A 248 7.80 21.36 2.66
C VAL A 248 6.42 21.55 3.31
N SER A 249 6.29 22.47 4.28
CA SER A 249 5.00 22.80 4.91
C SER A 249 4.05 23.55 3.97
N LYS A 250 4.57 24.34 3.02
CA LYS A 250 3.79 24.95 1.94
C LYS A 250 3.50 23.98 0.77
N GLY A 251 3.96 22.74 0.86
CA GLY A 251 3.80 21.72 -0.19
C GLY A 251 4.63 21.97 -1.46
N GLN A 252 5.55 22.94 -1.43
CA GLN A 252 6.31 23.40 -2.60
C GLN A 252 7.54 22.53 -2.92
N ILE A 253 7.97 21.68 -1.97
CA ILE A 253 9.09 20.74 -2.14
C ILE A 253 8.65 19.35 -1.67
N ALA A 254 8.91 18.33 -2.50
CA ALA A 254 8.78 16.94 -2.10
C ALA A 254 9.88 16.56 -1.11
N ALA A 255 9.53 15.89 -0.01
CA ALA A 255 10.50 15.46 1.00
C ALA A 255 11.60 14.56 0.37
N PRO A 256 12.87 14.69 0.78
CA PRO A 256 14.00 14.05 0.11
C PRO A 256 13.81 12.53 0.07
N VAL A 257 13.73 12.01 -1.16
CA VAL A 257 13.63 10.57 -1.41
C VAL A 257 15.00 9.94 -1.20
N SER A 258 15.07 8.98 -0.28
CA SER A 258 16.28 8.19 -0.02
C SER A 258 16.52 7.14 -1.11
N THR A 259 16.61 7.57 -2.37
CA THR A 259 17.14 6.76 -3.47
C THR A 259 18.65 6.58 -3.25
N GLY A 260 19.02 5.46 -2.63
CA GLY A 260 20.40 5.12 -2.36
C GLY A 260 21.16 4.73 -3.62
N ASN A 261 21.63 5.71 -4.38
CA ASN A 261 22.67 5.53 -5.40
C ASN A 261 23.48 6.82 -5.59
N CYS A 262 24.45 7.06 -4.72
CA CYS A 262 25.33 8.23 -4.78
C CYS A 262 26.41 8.06 -5.85
N ASN A 263 26.05 8.27 -7.12
CA ASN A 263 26.96 8.59 -8.22
C ASN A 263 26.15 9.25 -9.35
N ASP A 264 26.23 10.58 -9.45
CA ASP A 264 26.34 11.32 -10.73
C ASP A 264 26.32 12.84 -10.47
N ILE A 265 27.52 13.43 -10.36
CA ILE A 265 27.71 14.89 -10.41
C ILE A 265 28.23 15.25 -11.81
N ARG A 266 27.35 15.67 -12.72
CA ARG A 266 27.70 16.57 -13.84
C ARG A 266 26.51 17.11 -14.63
N THR A 267 26.64 18.38 -15.04
CA THR A 267 25.98 19.03 -16.19
C THR A 267 24.48 18.80 -16.42
N ALA A 268 23.66 19.70 -15.86
CA ALA A 268 22.36 20.00 -16.44
C ALA A 268 22.54 21.02 -17.60
N SER A 269 22.17 20.63 -18.82
CA SER A 269 22.00 21.56 -19.95
C SER A 269 20.59 22.17 -19.96
N ALA A 270 20.41 23.27 -20.69
CA ALA A 270 19.17 24.06 -20.67
C ALA A 270 17.91 23.31 -21.19
N PRO A 271 16.71 23.64 -20.68
CA PRO A 271 15.45 23.17 -21.22
C PRO A 271 15.04 23.94 -22.51
N PRO A 272 14.23 23.35 -23.40
CA PRO A 272 13.71 24.02 -24.58
C PRO A 272 12.55 24.97 -24.26
N SER A 273 12.37 25.99 -25.10
CA SER A 273 11.28 26.96 -25.02
C SER A 273 10.02 26.51 -25.78
N THR A 274 8.87 26.47 -25.10
CA THR A 274 7.54 26.39 -25.74
C THR A 274 6.57 27.34 -25.05
N SER A 275 5.92 28.19 -25.84
CA SER A 275 4.98 29.23 -25.40
C SER A 275 3.53 28.73 -25.35
N SER A 276 2.79 29.10 -24.31
CA SER A 276 1.33 29.23 -24.36
C SER A 276 0.85 30.11 -23.20
N ASP A 277 0.20 31.22 -23.52
CA ASP A 277 -0.28 32.19 -22.53
C ASP A 277 -1.52 31.68 -21.79
N THR A 278 -1.64 32.00 -20.50
CA THR A 278 -2.96 32.14 -19.85
C THR A 278 -2.87 33.10 -18.68
N GLU A 279 -3.49 34.26 -18.82
CA GLU A 279 -3.48 35.34 -17.84
C GLU A 279 -4.58 35.11 -16.78
N SER A 280 -4.18 34.98 -15.51
CA SER A 280 -5.12 35.15 -14.38
C SER A 280 -4.39 35.68 -13.15
N THR A 281 -4.69 36.93 -12.78
CA THR A 281 -4.05 37.63 -11.67
C THR A 281 -4.66 37.25 -10.32
N THR A 282 -3.85 36.68 -9.42
CA THR A 282 -4.05 36.84 -7.96
C THR A 282 -2.71 37.22 -7.32
N ASP A 283 -2.68 38.30 -6.54
CA ASP A 283 -1.46 38.79 -5.89
C ASP A 283 -1.18 37.97 -4.63
N SER A 284 0.05 37.47 -4.49
CA SER A 284 0.54 36.77 -3.31
C SER A 284 2.07 36.82 -3.27
N LYS A 285 2.60 38.04 -3.19
CA LYS A 285 3.98 38.26 -2.72
C LYS A 285 4.10 37.72 -1.29
N ASP A 286 4.87 36.64 -1.13
CA ASP A 286 5.88 36.48 -0.07
C ASP A 286 6.56 35.08 -0.15
N GLY A 287 7.33 34.91 -1.23
CA GLY A 287 8.52 34.06 -1.19
C GLY A 287 9.57 34.73 -0.30
N GLY A 288 10.15 33.99 0.64
CA GLY A 288 10.94 34.58 1.73
C GLY A 288 12.25 35.21 1.26
N ILE A 289 12.24 36.53 1.03
CA ILE A 289 13.38 37.37 0.55
C ILE A 289 14.70 37.09 1.28
N LEU A 290 14.65 36.65 2.54
CA LEU A 290 15.84 36.32 3.33
C LEU A 290 16.52 35.01 2.89
N GLY A 291 15.76 34.00 2.44
CA GLY A 291 16.28 32.68 2.09
C GLY A 291 17.16 32.71 0.85
N ASP A 292 16.57 33.03 -0.30
CA ASP A 292 17.24 32.98 -1.61
C ASP A 292 18.47 33.89 -1.66
N ARG A 293 18.43 35.04 -0.98
CA ARG A 293 19.54 35.99 -0.90
C ARG A 293 20.68 35.49 -0.01
N VAL A 294 20.37 34.86 1.12
CA VAL A 294 21.40 34.26 2.00
C VAL A 294 21.98 32.99 1.37
N GLU A 295 21.17 32.14 0.72
CA GLU A 295 21.70 31.00 -0.04
C GLU A 295 22.60 31.46 -1.19
N SER A 296 22.19 32.48 -1.96
CA SER A 296 23.00 33.01 -3.06
C SER A 296 24.32 33.59 -2.55
N ALA A 297 24.30 34.35 -1.45
CA ALA A 297 25.52 34.88 -0.83
C ALA A 297 26.46 33.76 -0.33
N LEU A 298 25.93 32.74 0.33
CA LEU A 298 26.71 31.59 0.79
C LEU A 298 27.26 30.75 -0.38
N ARG A 299 26.50 30.61 -1.48
CA ARG A 299 26.93 29.92 -2.70
C ARG A 299 28.08 30.66 -3.39
N VAL A 300 28.03 31.98 -3.46
CA VAL A 300 29.13 32.82 -3.96
C VAL A 300 30.35 32.72 -3.04
N ALA A 301 30.16 32.77 -1.72
CA ALA A 301 31.26 32.65 -0.76
C ALA A 301 32.00 31.29 -0.85
N VAL A 302 31.26 30.18 -0.97
CA VAL A 302 31.88 28.85 -1.16
C VAL A 302 32.60 28.77 -2.52
N GLY A 303 31.96 29.22 -3.61
CA GLY A 303 32.58 29.20 -4.94
C GLY A 303 33.86 30.05 -5.03
N PHE A 304 33.91 31.18 -4.32
CA PHE A 304 35.13 32.00 -4.23
C PHE A 304 36.27 31.26 -3.49
N LEU A 305 35.95 30.49 -2.45
CA LEU A 305 36.90 29.62 -1.74
C LEU A 305 37.30 28.35 -2.52
N ASP A 306 36.50 27.91 -3.50
CA ASP A 306 36.87 26.87 -4.46
C ASP A 306 37.88 27.42 -5.49
N VAL A 307 37.64 28.62 -6.03
CA VAL A 307 38.55 29.30 -6.99
C VAL A 307 39.91 29.60 -6.35
N ILE A 308 39.95 30.21 -5.16
CA ILE A 308 41.22 30.50 -4.46
C ILE A 308 42.00 29.21 -4.17
N SER A 309 41.31 28.14 -3.78
CA SER A 309 41.89 26.83 -3.49
C SER A 309 42.27 26.00 -4.73
N SER A 310 42.02 26.51 -5.94
CA SER A 310 42.43 25.89 -7.21
C SER A 310 43.60 26.61 -7.87
N ASN A 311 43.99 27.79 -7.33
CA ASN A 311 45.09 28.63 -7.81
C ASN A 311 46.35 28.52 -6.92
N ASN A 312 46.40 27.55 -6.01
CA ASN A 312 47.40 27.43 -4.94
C ASN A 312 47.58 25.97 -4.52
#